data_AF-A0A6H1QTM7-F1
#
_entry.id   AF-A0A6H1QTM7-F1
#
_cell.length_a   1.000
_cell.length_b   1.000
_cell.length_c   1.000
_cell.angle_alpha   90.00
_cell.angle_beta   90.00
_cell.angle_gamma   90.00
#
_symmetry.space_group_name_H-M   'P 1'
#
loop_
_entity.id
_entity.type
_entity.pdbx_description
1 polymer ?
#
loop_
_entity_poly.entity_id
_entity_poly.type
_entity_poly.pdbx_seq_one_letter_code
_entity_poly.pdbx_strand_id
1 'polypeptide(L)'
;QMSFWGATVITNLISAIPYVGEMMVKWMWGGFAVENPTLNRFFTFHFILPFILSMMVMTHLIFLHEKGSSNPLGMKNKIDKISFHPYFSIKDLTGVIITMSMFLTIVNMNPHMLMDPENFSPANPMVTPIHIQPEWYFLFAYAILRSIPSKLGGVMALMLSILILLTLPFSMKTKFQSNKFYPMNKIMVWMMSNLFILLTWIGA
;
A
#
# COMPACT_ATOMS: atom_id res chain seq x y z
N GLN A 1 -20.52 7.04 4.43
CA GLN A 1 -20.89 5.59 4.39
C GLN A 1 -19.68 4.69 4.23
N MET A 2 -18.85 4.87 3.18
CA MET A 2 -17.70 4.01 2.88
C MET A 2 -16.76 3.79 4.06
N SER A 3 -16.44 4.82 4.83
CA SER A 3 -15.55 4.68 6.00
C SER A 3 -16.03 3.62 7.01
N PHE A 4 -17.34 3.61 7.32
CA PHE A 4 -17.93 2.69 8.29
C PHE A 4 -17.96 1.25 7.75
N TRP A 5 -18.45 1.08 6.53
CA TRP A 5 -18.57 -0.24 5.92
C TRP A 5 -17.21 -0.83 5.55
N GLY A 6 -16.28 0.00 5.08
CA GLY A 6 -14.88 -0.38 4.88
C GLY A 6 -14.22 -0.87 6.17
N ALA A 7 -14.37 -0.12 7.27
CA ALA A 7 -13.88 -0.56 8.57
C ALA A 7 -14.51 -1.89 9.00
N THR A 8 -15.82 -2.04 8.83
CA THR A 8 -16.56 -3.26 9.18
C THR A 8 -16.06 -4.46 8.38
N VAL A 9 -15.93 -4.35 7.05
CA VAL A 9 -15.49 -5.44 6.19
C VAL A 9 -14.04 -5.81 6.44
N ILE A 10 -13.13 -4.83 6.44
CA ILE A 10 -11.68 -5.06 6.56
C ILE A 10 -11.33 -5.70 7.91
N THR A 11 -11.85 -5.16 9.01
CA THR A 11 -11.56 -5.72 10.33
C THR A 11 -12.17 -7.11 10.50
N ASN A 12 -13.35 -7.35 9.91
CA ASN A 12 -13.98 -8.67 9.95
C ASN A 12 -13.20 -9.73 9.15
N LEU A 13 -12.23 -9.37 8.30
CA LEU A 13 -11.33 -10.35 7.68
C LEU A 13 -10.54 -11.16 8.73
N ILE A 14 -10.26 -10.56 9.90
CA ILE A 14 -9.55 -11.23 11.01
C ILE A 14 -10.37 -12.40 11.58
N SER A 15 -11.70 -12.36 11.47
CA SER A 15 -12.54 -13.49 11.89
C SER A 15 -12.30 -14.77 11.09
N ALA A 16 -11.58 -14.71 9.96
CA ALA A 16 -11.16 -15.89 9.23
C ALA A 16 -10.14 -16.75 9.99
N ILE A 17 -9.45 -16.20 11.01
CA ILE A 17 -8.49 -16.96 11.82
C ILE A 17 -9.24 -18.00 12.66
N PRO A 18 -8.95 -19.31 12.52
CA PRO A 18 -9.62 -20.35 13.29
C PRO A 18 -9.48 -20.16 14.80
N TYR A 19 -10.53 -20.52 15.54
CA TYR A 19 -10.63 -20.49 17.01
C TYR A 19 -10.62 -19.11 17.69
N VAL A 20 -9.76 -18.18 17.26
CA VAL A 20 -9.54 -16.89 17.95
C VAL A 20 -10.06 -15.67 17.17
N GLY A 21 -10.40 -15.83 15.89
CA GLY A 21 -10.71 -14.71 15.00
C GLY A 21 -11.87 -13.83 15.48
N GLU A 22 -13.00 -14.42 15.88
CA GLU A 22 -14.16 -13.65 16.36
C GLU A 22 -13.87 -12.84 17.62
N MET A 23 -13.09 -13.43 18.55
CA MET A 23 -12.67 -12.75 19.77
C MET A 23 -11.79 -11.55 19.44
N MET A 24 -10.85 -11.70 18.50
CA MET A 24 -9.96 -10.63 18.06
C MET A 24 -10.72 -9.47 17.40
N VAL A 25 -11.74 -9.77 16.59
CA VAL A 25 -12.59 -8.74 15.97
C VAL A 25 -13.36 -7.94 17.02
N LYS A 26 -14.04 -8.61 17.96
CA LYS A 26 -14.78 -7.95 19.05
C LYS A 26 -13.85 -7.14 19.95
N TRP A 27 -12.66 -7.68 20.24
CA TRP A 27 -11.64 -6.96 21.01
C TRP A 27 -11.17 -5.70 20.30
N MET A 28 -10.91 -5.77 18.99
CA MET A 28 -10.52 -4.64 18.16
C MET A 28 -11.60 -3.55 18.15
N TRP A 29 -12.87 -3.94 17.94
CA TRP A 29 -14.00 -3.03 17.97
C TRP A 29 -14.28 -2.47 19.37
N GLY A 30 -13.91 -3.19 20.43
CA GLY A 30 -14.30 -2.83 21.79
C GLY A 30 -15.81 -2.95 22.02
N GLY A 31 -16.46 -3.85 21.27
CA GLY A 31 -17.91 -4.03 21.23
C GLY A 31 -18.32 -5.13 20.24
N PHE A 32 -19.61 -5.19 19.91
CA PHE A 32 -20.16 -6.19 18.96
C PHE A 32 -20.18 -5.71 17.50
N ALA A 33 -20.01 -4.41 17.27
CA ALA A 33 -19.97 -3.78 15.96
C ALA A 33 -18.97 -2.62 15.97
N VAL A 34 -18.69 -2.06 14.79
CA VAL A 34 -17.92 -0.81 14.68
C VAL A 34 -18.74 0.33 15.29
N GLU A 35 -18.24 0.94 16.35
CA GLU A 35 -18.93 2.02 17.07
C GLU A 35 -17.92 3.09 17.58
N ASN A 36 -18.36 3.97 18.48
CA ASN A 36 -17.53 5.02 19.08
C ASN A 36 -16.23 4.50 19.73
N PRO A 37 -16.19 3.35 20.44
CA PRO A 37 -14.94 2.80 20.94
C PRO A 37 -13.93 2.49 19.82
N THR A 38 -14.40 1.93 18.70
CA THR A 38 -13.57 1.65 17.51
C THR A 38 -12.99 2.94 16.94
N LEU A 39 -13.84 3.96 16.73
CA LEU A 39 -13.43 5.23 16.14
C LEU A 39 -12.34 5.94 16.95
N ASN A 40 -12.51 6.03 18.28
CA ASN A 40 -11.55 6.68 19.16
C ASN A 40 -10.19 5.96 19.16
N ARG A 41 -10.20 4.63 19.13
CA ARG A 41 -8.98 3.82 19.01
C ARG A 41 -8.32 3.99 17.66
N PHE A 42 -9.10 3.97 16.58
CA PHE A 42 -8.60 4.15 15.22
C PHE A 42 -7.97 5.52 15.04
N PHE A 43 -8.56 6.57 15.62
CA PHE A 43 -7.94 7.89 15.64
C PHE A 43 -6.61 7.89 16.38
N THR A 44 -6.54 7.25 17.56
CA THR A 44 -5.30 7.15 18.34
C THR A 44 -4.22 6.36 17.58
N PHE A 45 -4.59 5.26 16.92
CA PHE A 45 -3.67 4.50 16.07
C PHE A 45 -3.21 5.30 14.86
N HIS A 46 -4.14 5.97 14.17
CA HIS A 46 -3.83 6.83 13.04
C HIS A 46 -2.88 7.96 13.43
N PHE A 47 -3.00 8.49 14.64
CA PHE A 47 -2.09 9.51 15.16
C PHE A 47 -0.69 8.96 15.45
N ILE A 48 -0.56 7.80 16.10
CA ILE A 48 0.76 7.28 16.52
C ILE A 48 1.54 6.59 15.38
N LEU A 49 0.85 5.93 14.44
CA LEU A 49 1.49 5.15 13.37
C LEU A 49 2.43 5.96 12.47
N PRO A 50 2.14 7.21 12.07
CA PRO A 50 3.07 8.05 11.33
C PRO A 50 4.41 8.29 12.04
N PHE A 51 4.42 8.39 13.38
CA PHE A 51 5.65 8.54 14.16
C PHE A 51 6.45 7.23 14.24
N ILE A 52 5.77 6.09 14.32
CA ILE A 52 6.43 4.79 14.19
C ILE A 52 7.04 4.65 12.79
N LEU A 53 6.31 5.05 11.76
CA LEU A 53 6.79 5.04 10.37
C LEU A 53 8.02 5.93 10.18
N SER A 54 8.08 7.12 10.78
CA SER A 54 9.26 7.99 10.68
C SER A 54 10.50 7.34 11.30
N MET A 55 10.34 6.63 12.42
CA MET A 55 11.43 5.82 13.01
C MET A 55 11.86 4.69 12.07
N MET A 56 10.93 3.99 11.44
CA MET A 56 11.25 2.96 10.44
C MET A 56 12.00 3.56 9.23
N VAL A 57 11.61 4.75 8.76
CA VAL A 57 12.32 5.47 7.67
C VAL A 57 13.76 5.79 8.09
N MET A 58 13.99 6.24 9.33
CA MET A 58 15.36 6.48 9.82
C MET A 58 16.20 5.20 9.84
N THR A 59 15.64 4.09 10.34
CA THR A 59 16.34 2.79 10.31
C THR A 59 16.63 2.33 8.88
N HIS A 60 15.69 2.55 7.95
CA HIS A 60 15.88 2.26 6.54
C HIS A 60 17.04 3.06 5.94
N LEU A 61 17.14 4.36 6.24
CA LEU A 61 18.22 5.22 5.76
C LEU A 61 19.59 4.85 6.34
N ILE A 62 19.65 4.43 7.62
CA ILE A 62 20.89 3.94 8.24
C ILE A 62 21.44 2.73 7.46
N PHE A 63 20.61 1.71 7.22
CA PHE A 63 21.01 0.54 6.44
C PHE A 63 21.36 0.87 4.99
N LEU A 64 20.67 1.86 4.39
CA LEU A 64 21.03 2.35 3.07
C LEU A 64 22.42 3.00 3.08
N HIS A 65 22.77 3.76 4.12
CA HIS A 65 24.04 4.47 4.22
C HIS A 65 25.23 3.52 4.46
N GLU A 66 25.03 2.36 5.09
CA GLU A 66 26.09 1.36 5.27
C GLU A 66 26.63 0.83 3.94
N LYS A 67 25.74 0.59 2.96
CA LYS A 67 26.13 0.05 1.64
C LYS A 67 26.22 1.12 0.55
N GLY A 68 25.49 2.22 0.70
CA GLY A 68 25.24 3.22 -0.32
C GLY A 68 24.23 2.78 -1.38
N SER A 69 23.75 3.74 -2.18
CA SER A 69 22.81 3.50 -3.28
C SER A 69 23.39 2.60 -4.37
N SER A 70 22.54 1.80 -5.01
CA SER A 70 22.85 1.08 -6.24
C SER A 70 22.80 2.02 -7.46
N ASN A 71 23.05 1.49 -8.66
CA ASN A 71 23.03 2.25 -9.92
C ASN A 71 22.31 1.44 -11.02
N PRO A 72 21.90 2.08 -12.13
CA PRO A 72 21.16 1.41 -13.21
C PRO A 72 21.88 0.23 -13.86
N LEU A 73 23.22 0.17 -13.81
CA LEU A 73 24.01 -0.95 -14.34
C LEU A 73 24.15 -2.10 -13.34
N GLY A 74 23.87 -1.87 -12.05
CA GLY A 74 24.06 -2.87 -10.99
C GLY A 74 25.53 -3.23 -10.74
N MET A 75 26.47 -2.34 -11.09
CA MET A 75 27.91 -2.55 -10.90
C MET A 75 28.44 -1.82 -9.66
N LYS A 76 29.71 -2.05 -9.27
CA LYS A 76 30.30 -1.36 -8.11
C LYS A 76 30.42 0.15 -8.36
N ASN A 77 29.76 0.95 -7.52
CA ASN A 77 29.75 2.42 -7.58
C ASN A 77 31.02 3.11 -7.07
N LYS A 78 32.10 2.38 -6.77
CA LYS A 78 33.28 2.98 -6.10
C LYS A 78 34.17 3.83 -7.03
N ILE A 79 34.03 3.68 -8.34
CA ILE A 79 34.94 4.27 -9.33
C ILE A 79 34.55 5.70 -9.68
N ASP A 80 33.25 6.02 -9.64
CA ASP A 80 32.72 7.31 -10.08
C ASP A 80 31.63 7.79 -9.10
N LYS A 81 32.06 8.27 -7.93
CA LYS A 81 31.17 8.88 -6.95
C LYS A 81 31.26 10.39 -7.05
N ILE A 82 30.08 11.02 -7.06
CA ILE A 82 29.92 12.47 -6.92
C ILE A 82 29.33 12.80 -5.55
N SER A 83 29.56 14.02 -5.07
CA SER A 83 28.92 14.51 -3.86
C SER A 83 27.40 14.62 -4.03
N PHE A 84 26.65 14.39 -2.95
CA PHE A 84 25.19 14.52 -2.99
C PHE A 84 24.76 15.95 -3.32
N HIS A 85 25.37 16.93 -2.63
CA HIS A 85 25.20 18.35 -2.94
C HIS A 85 26.32 18.82 -3.88
N PRO A 86 26.03 19.60 -4.94
CA PRO A 86 24.72 20.15 -5.31
C PRO A 86 23.88 19.23 -6.20
N TYR A 87 24.47 18.19 -6.77
CA TYR A 87 23.90 17.43 -7.89
C TYR A 87 22.54 16.78 -7.58
N PHE A 88 22.48 15.92 -6.57
CA PHE A 88 21.25 15.25 -6.18
C PHE A 88 20.31 16.18 -5.42
N SER A 89 20.82 17.17 -4.68
CA SER A 89 19.95 18.19 -4.04
C SER A 89 19.11 18.96 -5.06
N ILE A 90 19.71 19.42 -6.17
CA ILE A 90 18.99 20.13 -7.22
C ILE A 90 18.03 19.18 -7.94
N LYS A 91 18.46 17.95 -8.24
CA LYS A 91 17.62 16.93 -8.89
C LYS A 91 16.40 16.54 -8.04
N ASP A 92 16.57 16.42 -6.72
CA ASP A 92 15.48 16.09 -5.82
C ASP A 92 14.52 17.28 -5.69
N LEU A 93 15.04 18.51 -5.65
CA LEU A 93 14.22 19.71 -5.66
C LEU A 93 13.34 19.82 -6.91
N THR A 94 13.85 19.46 -8.10
CA THR A 94 13.00 19.44 -9.30
C THR A 94 11.91 18.39 -9.21
N GLY A 95 12.20 17.21 -8.65
CA GLY A 95 11.20 16.18 -8.36
C GLY A 95 10.12 16.65 -7.39
N VAL A 96 10.50 17.36 -6.32
CA VAL A 96 9.56 17.97 -5.36
C VAL A 96 8.68 19.02 -6.04
N ILE A 97 9.25 19.89 -6.88
CA ILE A 97 8.47 20.92 -7.60
C ILE A 97 7.43 20.27 -8.53
N ILE A 98 7.80 19.21 -9.26
CA ILE A 98 6.90 18.50 -10.17
C ILE A 98 5.78 17.78 -9.40
N THR A 99 6.11 17.09 -8.30
CA THR A 99 5.11 16.38 -7.49
C THR A 99 4.16 17.34 -6.78
N MET A 100 4.68 18.44 -6.23
CA MET A 100 3.86 19.48 -5.60
C MET A 100 2.96 20.21 -6.60
N SER A 101 3.43 20.46 -7.82
CA SER A 101 2.59 21.08 -8.85
C SER A 101 1.43 20.17 -9.24
N MET A 102 1.68 18.87 -9.47
CA MET A 102 0.61 17.88 -9.71
C MET A 102 -0.38 17.82 -8.54
N PHE A 103 0.12 17.73 -7.30
CA PHE A 103 -0.74 17.69 -6.11
C PHE A 103 -1.62 18.95 -6.00
N LEU A 104 -1.04 20.14 -6.13
CA LEU A 104 -1.78 21.40 -6.08
C LEU A 104 -2.80 21.53 -7.22
N THR A 105 -2.50 21.02 -8.43
CA THR A 105 -3.48 21.02 -9.51
C THR A 105 -4.70 20.15 -9.19
N ILE A 106 -4.50 18.97 -8.61
CA ILE A 106 -5.61 18.08 -8.22
C ILE A 106 -6.44 18.75 -7.13
N VAL A 107 -5.81 19.26 -6.06
CA VAL A 107 -6.51 19.87 -4.93
C VAL A 107 -7.31 21.11 -5.36
N ASN A 108 -6.76 21.95 -6.23
CA ASN A 108 -7.42 23.20 -6.62
C ASN A 108 -8.45 23.03 -7.74
N MET A 109 -8.23 22.10 -8.68
CA MET A 109 -9.14 21.93 -9.83
C MET A 109 -10.20 20.86 -9.57
N ASN A 110 -9.83 19.71 -9.01
CA ASN A 110 -10.71 18.55 -8.82
C ASN A 110 -10.43 17.81 -7.49
N PRO A 111 -10.67 18.42 -6.32
CA PRO A 111 -10.29 17.87 -5.02
C PRO A 111 -10.94 16.52 -4.69
N HIS A 112 -12.07 16.21 -5.33
CA HIS A 112 -12.84 14.98 -5.08
C HIS A 112 -12.63 13.90 -6.15
N MET A 113 -11.72 14.10 -7.10
CA MET A 113 -11.48 13.16 -8.20
C MET A 113 -11.13 11.73 -7.72
N LEU A 114 -10.44 11.62 -6.59
CA LEU A 114 -9.97 10.35 -6.02
C LEU A 114 -10.81 9.86 -4.83
N MET A 115 -11.96 10.50 -4.56
CA MET A 115 -12.84 10.19 -3.44
C MET A 115 -14.13 9.52 -3.90
N ASP A 116 -14.66 8.62 -3.07
CA ASP A 116 -15.97 8.03 -3.30
C ASP A 116 -17.09 8.98 -2.81
N PRO A 117 -18.09 9.31 -3.66
CA PRO A 117 -19.19 10.20 -3.29
C PRO A 117 -19.97 9.75 -2.05
N GLU A 118 -20.06 8.44 -1.80
CA GLU A 118 -20.80 7.92 -0.66
C GLU A 118 -20.16 8.27 0.69
N ASN A 119 -18.89 8.69 0.70
CA ASN A 119 -18.23 9.15 1.92
C ASN A 119 -18.66 10.56 2.36
N PHE A 120 -19.38 11.32 1.53
CA PHE A 120 -20.02 12.57 1.94
C PHE A 120 -21.31 12.38 2.73
N SER A 121 -21.91 11.19 2.67
CA SER A 121 -23.09 10.86 3.47
C SER A 121 -22.68 10.29 4.84
N PRO A 122 -23.36 10.69 5.94
CA PRO A 122 -23.11 10.11 7.27
C PRO A 122 -23.23 8.59 7.28
N ALA A 123 -22.51 7.92 8.17
CA ALA A 123 -22.59 6.48 8.31
C ALA A 123 -23.97 6.04 8.79
N ASN A 124 -24.55 5.03 8.14
CA ASN A 124 -25.77 4.36 8.59
C ASN A 124 -25.50 2.86 8.75
N PRO A 125 -25.42 2.34 9.98
CA PRO A 125 -25.19 0.91 10.24
C PRO A 125 -26.27 -0.02 9.66
N MET A 126 -27.45 0.51 9.36
CA MET A 126 -28.60 -0.28 8.86
C MET A 126 -28.68 -0.34 7.33
N VAL A 127 -27.90 0.49 6.62
CA VAL A 127 -27.97 0.59 5.15
C VAL A 127 -26.58 0.42 4.58
N THR A 128 -26.33 -0.74 3.97
CA THR A 128 -25.15 -0.97 3.15
C THR A 128 -25.31 -0.26 1.82
N PRO A 129 -24.30 0.49 1.36
CA PRO A 129 -24.31 1.02 0.02
C PRO A 129 -24.25 -0.07 -1.05
N ILE A 130 -24.62 0.30 -2.27
CA ILE A 130 -24.81 -0.64 -3.38
C ILE A 130 -23.47 -1.27 -3.80
N HIS A 131 -22.41 -0.46 -3.86
CA HIS A 131 -21.08 -0.89 -4.29
C HIS A 131 -20.03 -0.50 -3.25
N ILE A 132 -19.80 -1.35 -2.25
CA ILE A 132 -18.74 -1.11 -1.26
C ILE A 132 -17.39 -1.51 -1.84
N GLN A 133 -16.46 -0.57 -1.86
CA GLN A 133 -15.07 -0.75 -2.28
C GLN A 133 -14.12 0.07 -1.40
N PRO A 134 -12.86 -0.35 -1.24
CA PRO A 134 -11.86 0.49 -0.61
C PRO A 134 -11.38 1.60 -1.56
N GLU A 135 -10.54 2.50 -1.06
CA GLU A 135 -9.90 3.51 -1.90
C GLU A 135 -9.03 2.88 -3.00
N TRP A 136 -8.82 3.64 -4.07
CA TRP A 136 -8.21 3.17 -5.33
C TRP A 136 -6.88 2.42 -5.16
N TYR A 137 -6.05 2.83 -4.19
CA TYR A 137 -4.74 2.23 -3.92
C TYR A 137 -4.80 0.84 -3.26
N PHE A 138 -5.97 0.39 -2.81
CA PHE A 138 -6.21 -0.96 -2.30
C PHE A 138 -6.97 -1.88 -3.27
N LEU A 139 -7.45 -1.36 -4.40
CA LEU A 139 -8.30 -2.13 -5.33
C LEU A 139 -7.62 -3.38 -5.89
N PHE A 140 -6.31 -3.34 -6.15
CA PHE A 140 -5.59 -4.52 -6.63
C PHE A 140 -5.65 -5.69 -5.64
N ALA A 141 -5.52 -5.41 -4.34
CA ALA A 141 -5.56 -6.41 -3.29
C ALA A 141 -7.00 -6.87 -3.02
N TYR A 142 -7.95 -5.95 -3.15
CA TYR A 142 -9.37 -6.25 -3.07
C TYR A 142 -9.84 -7.19 -4.20
N ALA A 143 -9.36 -6.98 -5.43
CA ALA A 143 -9.61 -7.88 -6.55
C ALA A 143 -9.06 -9.30 -6.26
N ILE A 144 -7.84 -9.40 -5.72
CA ILE A 144 -7.25 -10.68 -5.31
C ILE A 144 -8.09 -11.37 -4.23
N LEU A 145 -8.51 -10.63 -3.19
CA LEU A 145 -9.38 -11.14 -2.12
C LEU A 145 -10.67 -11.74 -2.67
N ARG A 146 -11.34 -11.04 -3.58
CA ARG A 146 -12.63 -11.45 -4.18
C ARG A 146 -12.51 -12.55 -5.22
N SER A 147 -11.32 -12.77 -5.78
CA SER A 147 -11.09 -13.79 -6.80
C SER A 147 -11.13 -15.23 -6.24
N ILE A 148 -11.03 -15.38 -4.92
CA ILE A 148 -11.01 -16.69 -4.26
C ILE A 148 -12.34 -16.94 -3.55
N PRO A 149 -13.11 -17.99 -3.92
CA PRO A 149 -14.42 -18.29 -3.33
C PRO A 149 -14.31 -18.99 -1.97
N SER A 150 -13.44 -18.50 -1.09
CA SER A 150 -13.25 -18.96 0.29
C SER A 150 -12.82 -17.79 1.15
N LYS A 151 -13.49 -17.58 2.29
CA LYS A 151 -13.16 -16.47 3.21
C LYS A 151 -11.70 -16.56 3.67
N LEU A 152 -11.28 -17.72 4.18
CA LEU A 152 -9.90 -17.93 4.63
C LEU A 152 -8.92 -17.86 3.47
N GLY A 153 -9.24 -18.49 2.33
CA GLY A 153 -8.39 -18.48 1.14
C GLY A 153 -8.13 -17.06 0.61
N GLY A 154 -9.19 -16.25 0.50
CA GLY A 154 -9.10 -14.86 0.08
C GLY A 154 -8.28 -14.01 1.05
N VAL A 155 -8.49 -14.15 2.37
CA VAL A 155 -7.72 -13.41 3.38
C VAL A 155 -6.23 -13.77 3.32
N MET A 156 -5.92 -15.06 3.18
CA MET A 156 -4.53 -15.50 3.00
C MET A 156 -3.92 -14.95 1.71
N ALA A 157 -4.65 -14.96 0.59
CA ALA A 157 -4.14 -14.44 -0.67
C ALA A 157 -3.91 -12.92 -0.64
N LEU A 158 -4.81 -12.17 0.00
CA LEU A 158 -4.61 -10.73 0.23
C LEU A 158 -3.32 -10.48 1.04
N MET A 159 -3.11 -11.21 2.14
CA MET A 159 -1.87 -11.09 2.93
C MET A 159 -0.62 -11.47 2.12
N LEU A 160 -0.69 -12.58 1.38
CA LEU A 160 0.41 -13.06 0.55
C LEU A 160 0.73 -12.11 -0.61
N SER A 161 -0.25 -11.37 -1.14
CA SER A 161 -0.02 -10.39 -2.22
C SER A 161 1.00 -9.30 -1.84
N ILE A 162 1.11 -8.99 -0.54
CA ILE A 162 2.10 -8.05 0.00
C ILE A 162 3.34 -8.79 0.48
N LEU A 163 3.16 -9.88 1.26
CA LEU A 163 4.27 -10.63 1.86
C LEU A 163 5.17 -11.32 0.83
N ILE A 164 4.68 -11.58 -0.39
CA ILE A 164 5.48 -12.16 -1.47
C ILE A 164 6.73 -11.31 -1.78
N LEU A 165 6.69 -9.99 -1.54
CA LEU A 165 7.85 -9.11 -1.71
C LEU A 165 9.05 -9.52 -0.85
N LEU A 166 8.81 -10.10 0.34
CA LEU A 166 9.86 -10.58 1.24
C LEU A 166 10.60 -11.80 0.68
N THR A 167 10.01 -12.52 -0.27
CA THR A 167 10.62 -13.68 -0.91
C THR A 167 11.60 -13.30 -2.02
N LEU A 168 11.51 -12.07 -2.54
CA LEU A 168 12.31 -11.62 -3.70
C LEU A 168 13.83 -11.73 -3.47
N PRO A 169 14.41 -11.34 -2.32
CA PRO A 169 15.85 -11.47 -2.11
C PRO A 169 16.35 -12.92 -2.17
N PHE A 170 15.49 -13.90 -1.85
CA PHE A 170 15.85 -15.32 -1.78
C PHE A 170 15.61 -16.06 -3.09
N SER A 171 14.66 -15.61 -3.92
CA SER A 171 14.31 -16.26 -5.19
C SER A 171 15.18 -15.78 -6.35
N MET A 172 15.80 -14.61 -6.25
CA MET A 172 16.59 -14.01 -7.34
C MET A 172 17.93 -14.73 -7.55
N LYS A 173 18.00 -15.55 -8.60
CA LYS A 173 19.22 -16.22 -9.08
C LYS A 173 19.80 -15.53 -10.31
N THR A 174 19.94 -14.20 -10.30
CA THR A 174 20.47 -13.44 -11.43
C THR A 174 21.99 -13.29 -11.36
N LYS A 175 22.66 -13.37 -12.52
CA LYS A 175 24.12 -13.11 -12.62
C LYS A 175 24.42 -11.61 -12.57
N PHE A 176 23.56 -10.78 -13.15
CA PHE A 176 23.60 -9.33 -13.03
C PHE A 176 22.60 -8.85 -11.99
N GLN A 177 22.97 -7.84 -11.20
CA GLN A 177 22.06 -7.25 -10.21
C GLN A 177 20.91 -6.47 -10.88
N SER A 178 21.15 -5.85 -12.05
CA SER A 178 20.17 -5.04 -12.76
C SER A 178 19.45 -5.81 -13.86
N ASN A 179 18.14 -5.58 -14.02
CA ASN A 179 17.35 -6.08 -15.14
C ASN A 179 17.67 -5.37 -16.47
N LYS A 180 18.55 -4.35 -16.49
CA LYS A 180 18.91 -3.63 -17.73
C LYS A 180 19.48 -4.55 -18.81
N PHE A 181 20.16 -5.64 -18.43
CA PHE A 181 20.76 -6.61 -19.34
C PHE A 181 19.97 -7.92 -19.47
N TYR A 182 18.75 -7.97 -18.93
CA TYR A 182 17.85 -9.13 -19.05
C TYR A 182 16.59 -8.76 -19.82
N PRO A 183 16.58 -8.89 -21.17
CA PRO A 183 15.40 -8.55 -21.98
C PRO A 183 14.13 -9.27 -21.55
N MET A 184 14.22 -10.57 -21.25
CA MET A 184 13.06 -11.34 -20.78
C MET A 184 12.51 -10.82 -19.45
N ASN A 185 13.39 -10.49 -18.49
CA ASN A 185 12.96 -9.95 -17.20
C ASN A 185 12.28 -8.58 -17.36
N LYS A 186 12.73 -7.74 -18.31
CA LYS A 186 12.05 -6.47 -18.59
C LYS A 186 10.62 -6.70 -19.06
N ILE A 187 10.42 -7.64 -19.99
CA ILE A 187 9.09 -8.00 -20.47
C ILE A 187 8.23 -8.49 -19.29
N MET A 188 8.76 -9.36 -18.43
CA MET A 188 8.03 -9.83 -17.24
C MET A 188 7.66 -8.71 -16.27
N VAL A 189 8.54 -7.74 -16.03
CA VAL A 189 8.23 -6.57 -15.17
C VAL A 189 7.10 -5.72 -15.77
N TRP A 190 7.10 -5.50 -17.09
CA TRP A 190 6.02 -4.77 -17.76
C TRP A 190 4.71 -5.55 -17.78
N MET A 191 4.77 -6.87 -17.93
CA MET A 191 3.60 -7.73 -17.77
C MET A 191 3.04 -7.63 -16.35
N MET A 192 3.91 -7.66 -15.33
CA MET A 192 3.51 -7.49 -13.92
C MET A 192 2.87 -6.12 -13.67
N SER A 193 3.42 -5.02 -14.20
CA SER A 193 2.82 -3.68 -14.04
C SER A 193 1.44 -3.60 -14.71
N ASN A 194 1.28 -4.18 -15.89
CA ASN A 194 -0.01 -4.22 -16.57
C ASN A 194 -1.02 -5.07 -15.80
N LEU A 195 -0.61 -6.20 -15.23
CA LEU A 195 -1.48 -7.01 -14.37
C LEU A 195 -1.92 -6.26 -13.11
N PHE A 196 -1.03 -5.47 -12.50
CA PHE A 196 -1.38 -4.64 -11.34
C PHE A 196 -2.43 -3.57 -11.69
N ILE A 197 -2.30 -2.94 -12.85
CA ILE A 197 -3.29 -1.97 -13.36
C ILE A 197 -4.63 -2.67 -13.64
N LEU A 198 -4.59 -3.85 -14.28
CA LEU A 198 -5.81 -4.63 -14.55
C LEU A 198 -6.50 -5.08 -13.26
N LEU A 199 -5.75 -5.52 -12.24
CA LEU A 199 -6.31 -5.85 -10.93
C LEU A 199 -6.93 -4.63 -10.25
N THR A 200 -6.31 -3.46 -10.37
CA THR A 200 -6.87 -2.20 -9.86
C THR A 200 -8.19 -1.86 -10.56
N TRP A 201 -8.26 -2.06 -11.88
CA TRP A 201 -9.48 -1.84 -12.67
C TRP A 201 -10.59 -2.85 -12.36
N ILE A 202 -10.27 -4.14 -12.22
CA ILE A 202 -11.25 -5.20 -11.87
C ILE A 202 -11.75 -5.05 -10.43
N GLY A 203 -10.95 -4.45 -9.55
CA GLY A 203 -11.32 -4.20 -8.16
C GLY A 203 -12.34 -3.08 -7.98
N ALA A 204 -12.41 -2.14 -8.93
CA ALA A 204 -13.41 -1.09 -8.98
C ALA A 204 -14.77 -1.65 -9.46
#